data_AF-A0A1W2EUF6-F1
#
_entry.id   AF-A0A1W2EUF6-F1
#
_cell.length_a   1.000
_cell.length_b   1.000
_cell.length_c   1.000
_cell.angle_alpha   90.00
_cell.angle_beta   90.00
_cell.angle_gamma   90.00
#
_symmetry.space_group_name_H-M   'P 1'
#
loop_
_entity.id
_entity.type
_entity.pdbx_description
1 polymer ?
#
loop_
_entity_poly.entity_id
_entity_poly.type
_entity_poly.pdbx_seq_one_letter_code
_entity_poly.pdbx_strand_id
1 'polypeptide(L)'
;MVYYAHSGKAADKSDWQGLRDHLLALAERATEMARPFGLERAAYLAGLTHDLGKYTVAFQRYIEGRGSSIDHSTAGAFAMLGDLATGVDRSIAQLIAYCIAGHHAGLPDWLGETAACLTRRLEGQPAPLDPVWRTELPVDAGDLVPKALMANFSRDPQRAAFQFSVMTRMLFSCLVDAGAWIETAAIRKVMWRFPSPLLGAVDRDFTKGDGATAIEARPSRDVDTNASIAVWRHVFKRRIICRRSVSPQCFWGKLAGEPGFSHYFKGLTK
;
A
#
# COMPACT_ATOMS: atom_id res chain seq x y z
N MET A 1 16.13 16.53 11.79
CA MET A 1 16.85 16.09 10.58
C MET A 1 15.81 15.98 9.46
N VAL A 2 16.13 16.33 8.22
CA VAL A 2 15.20 16.09 7.10
C VAL A 2 15.40 14.65 6.62
N TYR A 3 14.30 13.91 6.47
CA TYR A 3 14.31 12.54 5.96
C TYR A 3 13.86 12.48 4.52
N TYR A 4 14.52 11.64 3.73
CA TYR A 4 14.20 11.44 2.31
C TYR A 4 13.82 9.99 2.03
N ALA A 5 12.86 9.81 1.13
CA ALA A 5 12.44 8.50 0.64
C ALA A 5 13.35 8.00 -0.48
N HIS A 6 13.81 8.91 -1.35
CA HIS A 6 14.63 8.63 -2.52
C HIS A 6 15.68 9.74 -2.73
N SER A 7 16.87 9.33 -3.15
CA SER A 7 17.94 10.24 -3.55
C SER A 7 17.69 10.83 -4.93
N GLY A 8 18.05 12.09 -5.10
CA GLY A 8 18.18 12.77 -6.39
C GLY A 8 19.63 12.82 -6.89
N LYS A 9 19.88 13.65 -7.89
CA LYS A 9 21.20 13.87 -8.51
C LYS A 9 21.90 15.12 -7.98
N ALA A 10 21.16 16.10 -7.46
CA ALA A 10 21.73 17.36 -7.02
C ALA A 10 22.51 17.17 -5.71
N ALA A 11 23.71 17.76 -5.64
CA ALA A 11 24.59 17.67 -4.47
C ALA A 11 24.01 18.37 -3.23
N ASP A 12 23.17 19.38 -3.43
CA ASP A 12 22.47 20.12 -2.38
C ASP A 12 21.17 19.42 -1.91
N LYS A 13 20.86 18.25 -2.48
CA LYS A 13 19.65 17.45 -2.21
C LYS A 13 18.34 18.15 -2.54
N SER A 14 18.36 19.23 -3.33
CA SER A 14 17.17 20.00 -3.70
C SER A 14 16.18 19.21 -4.56
N ASP A 15 16.64 18.17 -5.25
CA ASP A 15 15.83 17.27 -6.08
C ASP A 15 15.51 15.93 -5.39
N TRP A 16 15.88 15.77 -4.12
CA TRP A 16 15.56 14.57 -3.35
C TRP A 16 14.09 14.58 -2.92
N GLN A 17 13.48 13.39 -2.86
CA GLN A 17 12.09 13.26 -2.45
C GLN A 17 11.98 13.16 -0.94
N GLY A 18 11.35 14.13 -0.29
CA GLY A 18 11.07 14.11 1.15
C GLY A 18 10.24 12.89 1.56
N LEU A 19 10.60 12.28 2.69
CA LEU A 19 9.97 11.03 3.15
C LEU A 19 8.50 11.24 3.54
N ARG A 20 8.20 12.29 4.29
CA ARG A 20 6.83 12.65 4.67
C ARG A 20 5.91 12.79 3.46
N ASP A 21 6.34 13.56 2.46
CA ASP A 21 5.52 13.83 1.27
C ASP A 21 5.37 12.57 0.41
N HIS A 22 6.40 11.73 0.34
CA HIS A 22 6.31 10.42 -0.30
C HIS A 22 5.25 9.54 0.37
N LEU A 23 5.30 9.39 1.70
CA LEU A 23 4.37 8.56 2.46
C LEU A 23 2.92 9.06 2.34
N LEU A 24 2.72 10.38 2.43
CA LEU A 24 1.39 10.99 2.29
C LEU A 24 0.81 10.78 0.89
N ALA A 25 1.58 11.07 -0.16
CA ALA A 25 1.11 10.91 -1.52
C ALA A 25 0.81 9.43 -1.86
N LEU A 26 1.61 8.51 -1.33
CA LEU A 26 1.37 7.07 -1.49
C LEU A 26 0.13 6.61 -0.72
N ALA A 27 -0.08 7.09 0.52
CA ALA A 27 -1.26 6.82 1.31
C ALA A 27 -2.55 7.30 0.62
N GLU A 28 -2.55 8.53 0.11
CA GLU A 28 -3.67 9.10 -0.65
C GLU A 28 -3.97 8.26 -1.90
N ARG A 29 -2.93 7.92 -2.66
CA ARG A 29 -3.09 7.12 -3.87
C ARG A 29 -3.61 5.71 -3.60
N ALA A 30 -3.09 5.06 -2.56
CA ALA A 30 -3.56 3.74 -2.14
C ALA A 30 -5.02 3.79 -1.68
N THR A 31 -5.43 4.88 -1.01
CA THR A 31 -6.82 5.12 -0.59
C THR A 31 -7.77 5.17 -1.78
N GLU A 32 -7.41 5.93 -2.82
CA GLU A 32 -8.21 6.02 -4.05
C GLU A 32 -8.39 4.66 -4.72
N MET A 33 -7.32 3.87 -4.80
CA MET A 33 -7.35 2.52 -5.37
C MET A 33 -8.18 1.54 -4.54
N ALA A 34 -8.23 1.75 -3.22
CA ALA A 34 -8.92 0.87 -2.28
C ALA A 34 -10.42 1.18 -2.12
N ARG A 35 -10.86 2.38 -2.54
CA ARG A 35 -12.26 2.83 -2.43
C ARG A 35 -13.30 1.85 -2.98
N PRO A 36 -13.13 1.22 -4.15
CA PRO A 36 -14.10 0.25 -4.67
C PRO A 36 -14.30 -0.98 -3.78
N PHE A 37 -13.35 -1.25 -2.87
CA PHE A 37 -13.37 -2.41 -1.98
C PHE A 37 -13.79 -2.06 -0.55
N GLY A 38 -14.01 -0.78 -0.23
CA GLY A 38 -14.26 -0.34 1.14
C GLY A 38 -13.05 -0.50 2.07
N LEU A 39 -11.82 -0.42 1.52
CA LEU A 39 -10.55 -0.63 2.25
C LEU A 39 -9.75 0.67 2.42
N GLU A 40 -10.37 1.84 2.29
CA GLU A 40 -9.74 3.15 2.28
C GLU A 40 -8.82 3.38 3.48
N ARG A 41 -9.34 3.20 4.70
CA ARG A 41 -8.56 3.44 5.94
C ARG A 41 -7.38 2.49 6.07
N ALA A 42 -7.60 1.21 5.74
CA ALA A 42 -6.53 0.21 5.77
C ALA A 42 -5.43 0.51 4.74
N ALA A 43 -5.82 0.93 3.53
CA ALA A 43 -4.90 1.27 2.46
C ALA A 43 -4.14 2.58 2.73
N TYR A 44 -4.82 3.59 3.28
CA TYR A 44 -4.19 4.82 3.74
C TYR A 44 -3.08 4.51 4.75
N LEU A 45 -3.41 3.75 5.79
CA LEU A 45 -2.47 3.45 6.86
C LEU A 45 -1.32 2.54 6.38
N ALA A 46 -1.61 1.59 5.50
CA ALA A 46 -0.59 0.79 4.83
C ALA A 46 0.40 1.70 4.07
N GLY A 47 -0.10 2.61 3.24
CA GLY A 47 0.75 3.53 2.48
C GLY A 47 1.54 4.47 3.36
N LEU A 48 0.91 5.01 4.42
CA LEU A 48 1.52 5.95 5.34
C LEU A 48 2.66 5.33 6.16
N THR A 49 2.59 4.02 6.44
CA THR A 49 3.51 3.35 7.35
C THR A 49 4.46 2.35 6.69
N HIS A 50 4.31 2.05 5.39
CA HIS A 50 5.10 0.98 4.76
C HIS A 50 6.62 1.18 4.82
N ASP A 51 7.06 2.44 4.78
CA ASP A 51 8.46 2.84 4.68
C ASP A 51 8.98 3.52 5.95
N LEU A 52 8.36 3.28 7.11
CA LEU A 52 8.79 3.90 8.38
C LEU A 52 10.27 3.65 8.70
N GLY A 53 10.87 2.53 8.24
CA GLY A 53 12.30 2.25 8.44
C GLY A 53 13.24 3.26 7.77
N LYS A 54 12.72 4.12 6.88
CA LYS A 54 13.46 5.23 6.28
C LYS A 54 13.72 6.38 7.27
N TYR A 55 13.00 6.45 8.40
CA TYR A 55 13.29 7.35 9.54
C TYR A 55 14.46 6.85 10.40
N THR A 56 15.52 6.34 9.77
CA THR A 56 16.74 5.88 10.45
C THR A 56 17.97 6.52 9.81
N VAL A 57 18.98 6.82 10.64
CA VAL A 57 20.26 7.35 10.15
C VAL A 57 20.92 6.37 9.17
N ALA A 58 20.80 5.06 9.42
CA ALA A 58 21.34 4.02 8.56
C ALA A 58 20.74 4.08 7.14
N PHE A 59 19.42 4.20 7.01
CA PHE A 59 18.78 4.33 5.70
C PHE A 59 19.17 5.64 5.00
N GLN A 60 19.20 6.76 5.71
CA GLN A 60 19.60 8.05 5.12
C GLN A 60 21.05 8.00 4.60
N ARG A 61 21.98 7.34 5.31
CA ARG A 61 23.34 7.11 4.81
C ARG A 61 23.35 6.25 3.56
N TYR A 62 22.56 5.18 3.52
CA TYR A 62 22.47 4.31 2.34
C TYR A 62 22.08 5.08 1.08
N ILE A 63 21.03 5.91 1.14
CA ILE A 63 20.59 6.71 -0.03
C ILE A 63 21.54 7.88 -0.36
N GLU A 64 22.45 8.26 0.55
CA GLU A 64 23.61 9.12 0.25
C GLU A 64 24.75 8.39 -0.46
N GLY A 65 24.59 7.12 -0.81
CA GLY A 65 25.64 6.28 -1.38
C GLY A 65 26.66 5.80 -0.35
N ARG A 66 26.32 5.84 0.94
CA ARG A 66 27.20 5.44 2.05
C ARG A 66 26.62 4.21 2.76
N GLY A 67 27.32 3.07 2.64
CA GLY A 67 26.91 1.82 3.29
C GLY A 67 26.08 0.92 2.38
N SER A 68 25.46 -0.11 2.95
CA SER A 68 24.70 -1.12 2.23
C SER A 68 23.19 -0.87 2.30
N SER A 69 22.45 -1.47 1.37
CA SER A 69 21.00 -1.54 1.44
C SER A 69 20.56 -2.14 2.78
N ILE A 70 19.51 -1.57 3.35
CA ILE A 70 18.96 -1.95 4.66
C ILE A 70 17.47 -2.20 4.52
N ASP A 71 16.97 -3.19 5.27
CA ASP A 71 15.52 -3.38 5.39
C ASP A 71 14.89 -2.16 6.06
N HIS A 72 13.89 -1.61 5.39
CA HIS A 72 13.13 -0.46 5.85
C HIS A 72 11.63 -0.75 5.94
N SER A 73 11.21 -1.97 5.57
CA SER A 73 9.82 -2.42 5.58
C SER A 73 9.38 -2.93 6.94
N THR A 74 10.24 -3.65 7.67
CA THR A 74 9.86 -4.30 8.93
C THR A 74 9.46 -3.32 10.03
N ALA A 75 10.06 -2.13 10.07
CA ALA A 75 9.73 -1.14 11.09
C ALA A 75 8.27 -0.67 10.99
N GLY A 76 7.73 -0.53 9.78
CA GLY A 76 6.32 -0.21 9.57
C GLY A 76 5.38 -1.32 10.04
N ALA A 77 5.71 -2.57 9.70
CA ALA A 77 4.97 -3.73 10.16
C ALA A 77 4.98 -3.86 11.69
N PHE A 78 6.11 -3.59 12.33
CA PHE A 78 6.23 -3.61 13.79
C PHE A 78 5.38 -2.52 14.45
N ALA A 79 5.40 -1.29 13.91
CA ALA A 79 4.58 -0.21 14.43
C ALA A 79 3.08 -0.56 14.39
N MET A 80 2.62 -1.18 13.29
CA MET A 80 1.24 -1.61 13.13
C MET A 80 0.80 -2.69 14.14
N LEU A 81 1.71 -3.58 14.53
CA LEU A 81 1.43 -4.65 15.50
C LEU A 81 1.62 -4.24 16.97
N GLY A 82 2.27 -3.10 17.18
CA GLY A 82 2.50 -2.50 18.49
C GLY A 82 1.27 -1.83 19.06
N ASP A 83 1.44 -0.56 19.42
CA ASP A 83 0.47 0.27 20.13
C ASP A 83 -0.47 1.07 19.21
N LEU A 84 -0.22 1.11 17.90
CA LEU A 84 -1.03 1.89 16.96
C LEU A 84 -2.48 1.42 16.93
N ALA A 85 -2.73 0.11 16.79
CA ALA A 85 -4.08 -0.44 16.68
C ALA A 85 -4.43 -1.32 17.88
N THR A 86 -5.63 -1.11 18.44
CA THR A 86 -6.13 -1.85 19.60
C THR A 86 -7.52 -2.43 19.33
N GLY A 87 -7.99 -3.31 20.22
CA GLY A 87 -9.35 -3.86 20.13
C GLY A 87 -9.63 -4.58 18.81
N VAL A 88 -10.78 -4.28 18.21
CA VAL A 88 -11.26 -4.93 16.97
C VAL A 88 -10.37 -4.63 15.75
N ASP A 89 -9.72 -3.47 15.74
CA ASP A 89 -8.87 -3.00 14.64
C ASP A 89 -7.53 -3.73 14.57
N ARG A 90 -7.12 -4.40 15.66
CA ARG A 90 -5.88 -5.21 15.71
C ARG A 90 -5.84 -6.28 14.61
N SER A 91 -6.99 -6.84 14.25
CA SER A 91 -7.11 -7.83 13.18
C SER A 91 -6.77 -7.27 11.80
N ILE A 92 -7.23 -6.06 11.48
CA ILE A 92 -6.93 -5.38 10.21
C ILE A 92 -5.49 -4.87 10.22
N ALA A 93 -5.00 -4.38 11.36
CA ALA A 93 -3.60 -3.98 11.53
C ALA A 93 -2.61 -5.10 11.24
N GLN A 94 -2.94 -6.35 11.58
CA GLN A 94 -2.16 -7.52 11.20
C GLN A 94 -2.07 -7.73 9.68
N LEU A 95 -3.16 -7.48 8.95
CA LEU A 95 -3.18 -7.59 7.49
C LEU A 95 -2.37 -6.46 6.84
N ILE A 96 -2.45 -5.25 7.39
CA ILE A 96 -1.64 -4.11 6.99
C ILE A 96 -0.16 -4.44 7.20
N ALA A 97 0.23 -4.89 8.40
CA ALA A 97 1.60 -5.26 8.73
C ALA A 97 2.16 -6.32 7.77
N TYR A 98 1.33 -7.30 7.40
CA TYR A 98 1.69 -8.32 6.43
C TYR A 98 1.89 -7.77 5.02
N CYS A 99 1.04 -6.83 4.57
CA CYS A 99 1.22 -6.15 3.29
C CYS A 99 2.50 -5.31 3.29
N ILE A 100 2.78 -4.59 4.39
CA ILE A 100 3.99 -3.79 4.56
C ILE A 100 5.24 -4.67 4.50
N ALA A 101 5.27 -5.78 5.23
CA ALA A 101 6.45 -6.66 5.24
C ALA A 101 6.78 -7.24 3.83
N GLY A 102 5.77 -7.34 2.95
CA GLY A 102 5.91 -7.90 1.61
C GLY A 102 6.14 -6.88 0.48
N HIS A 103 6.13 -5.57 0.74
CA HIS A 103 5.94 -4.59 -0.35
C HIS A 103 7.06 -4.55 -1.39
N HIS A 104 8.28 -5.00 -1.05
CA HIS A 104 9.39 -5.15 -2.02
C HIS A 104 9.52 -6.55 -2.63
N ALA A 105 9.14 -7.59 -1.89
CA ALA A 105 9.45 -8.99 -2.21
C ALA A 105 8.23 -9.81 -2.68
N GLY A 106 7.03 -9.23 -2.63
CA GLY A 106 5.78 -9.96 -2.66
C GLY A 106 5.32 -10.39 -1.27
N LEU A 107 4.04 -10.74 -1.13
CA LEU A 107 3.48 -11.21 0.13
C LEU A 107 4.27 -12.43 0.65
N PRO A 108 4.90 -12.34 1.84
CA PRO A 108 5.70 -13.44 2.38
C PRO A 108 4.81 -14.60 2.81
N ASP A 109 5.35 -15.80 3.01
CA ASP A 109 4.60 -16.81 3.75
C ASP A 109 4.40 -16.34 5.21
N TRP A 110 3.20 -16.52 5.75
CA TRP A 110 2.88 -16.02 7.11
C TRP A 110 3.70 -16.75 8.19
N LEU A 111 3.79 -18.07 8.08
CA LEU A 111 4.53 -18.96 8.98
C LEU A 111 5.52 -19.80 8.18
N GLY A 112 6.71 -19.98 8.74
CA GLY A 112 7.73 -20.86 8.21
C GLY A 112 9.06 -20.64 8.93
N GLU A 113 10.02 -21.53 8.67
CA GLU A 113 11.33 -21.51 9.34
C GLU A 113 12.29 -20.50 8.70
N THR A 114 11.94 -19.98 7.52
CA THR A 114 12.80 -19.06 6.76
C THR A 114 12.68 -17.62 7.27
N ALA A 115 13.77 -16.86 7.20
CA ALA A 115 13.80 -15.43 7.54
C ALA A 115 12.91 -14.56 6.64
N ALA A 116 12.34 -15.11 5.57
CA ALA A 116 11.37 -14.43 4.72
C ALA A 116 9.96 -14.40 5.32
N CYS A 117 9.64 -15.28 6.28
CA CYS A 117 8.31 -15.38 6.86
C CYS A 117 8.01 -14.20 7.79
N LEU A 118 6.75 -13.75 7.83
CA LEU A 118 6.35 -12.59 8.64
C LEU A 118 6.72 -12.78 10.11
N THR A 119 6.41 -13.94 10.71
CA THR A 119 6.71 -14.20 12.12
C THR A 119 8.21 -14.10 12.42
N ARG A 120 9.07 -14.62 11.54
CA ARG A 120 10.53 -14.57 11.71
C ARG A 120 11.10 -13.17 11.50
N ARG A 121 10.52 -12.38 10.59
CA ARG A 121 10.89 -10.96 10.43
C ARG A 121 10.52 -10.14 11.66
N LEU A 122 9.41 -10.45 12.30
CA LEU A 122 8.92 -9.77 13.50
C LEU A 122 9.57 -10.26 14.80
N GLU A 123 10.27 -11.40 14.79
CA GLU A 123 11.14 -11.83 15.90
C GLU A 123 12.37 -10.92 16.03
N GLY A 124 12.80 -10.27 14.94
CA GLY A 124 13.82 -9.24 14.97
C GLY A 124 13.25 -7.89 15.40
N GLN A 125 13.90 -7.25 16.37
CA GLN A 125 13.57 -5.85 16.69
C GLN A 125 14.14 -4.95 15.60
N PRO A 126 13.31 -4.14 14.90
CA PRO A 126 13.82 -3.22 13.89
C PRO A 126 14.70 -2.15 14.54
N ALA A 127 15.58 -1.54 13.73
CA ALA A 127 16.35 -0.40 14.18
C ALA A 127 15.43 0.70 14.76
N PRO A 128 15.84 1.38 15.84
CA PRO A 128 15.02 2.41 16.45
C PRO A 128 14.78 3.55 15.45
N LEU A 129 13.51 3.89 15.26
CA LEU A 129 13.07 5.01 14.43
C LEU A 129 13.29 6.34 15.17
N ASP A 130 13.64 7.40 14.45
CA ASP A 130 13.59 8.75 15.01
C ASP A 130 12.13 9.09 15.36
N PRO A 131 11.81 9.44 16.62
CA PRO A 131 10.44 9.67 17.07
C PRO A 131 9.68 10.77 16.31
N VAL A 132 10.38 11.62 15.54
CA VAL A 132 9.78 12.68 14.71
C VAL A 132 8.68 12.18 13.77
N TRP A 133 8.73 10.91 13.32
CA TRP A 133 7.68 10.35 12.45
C TRP A 133 6.29 10.42 13.09
N ARG A 134 6.20 10.31 14.42
CA ARG A 134 4.92 10.39 15.15
C ARG A 134 4.30 11.78 15.12
N THR A 135 5.12 12.81 14.93
CA THR A 135 4.65 14.20 14.80
C THR A 135 4.48 14.63 13.35
N GLU A 136 5.23 14.05 12.42
CA GLU A 136 5.17 14.42 10.99
C GLU A 136 4.01 13.74 10.24
N LEU A 137 3.62 12.54 10.67
CA LEU A 137 2.62 11.72 10.01
C LEU A 137 1.30 11.73 10.80
N PRO A 138 0.15 11.98 10.14
CA PRO A 138 -1.17 11.94 10.77
C PRO A 138 -1.64 10.48 10.94
N VAL A 139 -0.97 9.73 11.80
CA VAL A 139 -1.28 8.31 12.02
C VAL A 139 -2.51 8.18 12.91
N ASP A 140 -3.62 7.74 12.31
CA ASP A 140 -4.84 7.32 12.99
C ASP A 140 -5.15 5.87 12.60
N ALA A 141 -5.06 4.98 13.59
CA ALA A 141 -5.26 3.55 13.43
C ALA A 141 -6.55 3.04 14.09
N GLY A 142 -7.53 3.93 14.32
CA GLY A 142 -8.90 3.58 14.67
C GLY A 142 -9.75 3.25 13.43
N ASP A 143 -10.91 2.64 13.65
CA ASP A 143 -11.94 2.38 12.63
C ASP A 143 -11.41 1.68 11.37
N LEU A 144 -10.41 0.80 11.52
CA LEU A 144 -9.80 0.07 10.42
C LEU A 144 -10.73 -1.04 9.89
N VAL A 145 -11.61 -1.55 10.74
CA VAL A 145 -12.60 -2.58 10.38
C VAL A 145 -13.57 -2.05 9.30
N PRO A 146 -13.56 -2.61 8.08
CA PRO A 146 -14.46 -2.18 7.02
C PRO A 146 -15.85 -2.82 7.22
N LYS A 147 -16.66 -2.25 8.11
CA LYS A 147 -17.93 -2.84 8.60
C LYS A 147 -18.85 -3.33 7.48
N ALA A 148 -19.04 -2.53 6.43
CA ALA A 148 -19.89 -2.90 5.29
C ALA A 148 -19.36 -4.11 4.51
N LEU A 149 -18.04 -4.21 4.34
CA LEU A 149 -17.41 -5.36 3.72
C LEU A 149 -17.51 -6.59 4.63
N MET A 150 -17.21 -6.42 5.93
CA MET A 150 -17.23 -7.50 6.92
C MET A 150 -18.64 -8.08 7.14
N ALA A 151 -19.70 -7.31 6.92
CA ALA A 151 -21.08 -7.82 6.98
C ALA A 151 -21.35 -8.95 5.97
N ASN A 152 -20.57 -9.02 4.88
CA ASN A 152 -20.68 -10.06 3.84
C ASN A 152 -19.75 -11.25 4.07
N PHE A 153 -19.00 -11.28 5.18
CA PHE A 153 -18.11 -12.39 5.49
C PHE A 153 -18.93 -13.61 5.93
N SER A 154 -18.49 -14.78 5.45
CA SER A 154 -19.08 -16.04 5.83
C SER A 154 -18.84 -16.31 7.32
N ARG A 155 -19.79 -16.97 7.97
CA ARG A 155 -19.58 -17.54 9.31
C ARG A 155 -18.82 -18.86 9.27
N ASP A 156 -18.72 -19.48 8.09
CA ASP A 156 -17.87 -20.66 7.88
C ASP A 156 -16.39 -20.24 7.92
N PRO A 157 -15.57 -20.84 8.82
CA PRO A 157 -14.18 -20.43 8.99
C PRO A 157 -13.33 -20.54 7.73
N GLN A 158 -13.54 -21.57 6.89
CA GLN A 158 -12.74 -21.77 5.68
C GLN A 158 -13.05 -20.70 4.63
N ARG A 159 -14.34 -20.41 4.41
CA ARG A 159 -14.78 -19.34 3.51
C ARG A 159 -14.35 -17.97 4.01
N ALA A 160 -14.49 -17.70 5.30
CA ALA A 160 -14.04 -16.44 5.89
C ALA A 160 -12.54 -16.23 5.69
N ALA A 161 -11.75 -17.27 5.94
CA ALA A 161 -10.31 -17.21 5.77
C ALA A 161 -9.91 -16.99 4.29
N PHE A 162 -10.63 -17.62 3.35
CA PHE A 162 -10.48 -17.31 1.93
C PHE A 162 -10.82 -15.83 1.63
N GLN A 163 -11.91 -15.29 2.16
CA GLN A 163 -12.31 -13.90 1.97
C GLN A 163 -11.26 -12.92 2.51
N PHE A 164 -10.75 -13.14 3.71
CA PHE A 164 -9.65 -12.34 4.25
C PHE A 164 -8.38 -12.45 3.38
N SER A 165 -8.11 -13.61 2.81
CA SER A 165 -6.99 -13.80 1.89
C SER A 165 -7.13 -12.96 0.62
N VAL A 166 -8.35 -12.82 0.09
CA VAL A 166 -8.62 -11.97 -1.08
C VAL A 166 -8.51 -10.50 -0.68
N MET A 167 -9.11 -10.10 0.44
CA MET A 167 -9.04 -8.74 0.98
C MET A 167 -7.60 -8.29 1.17
N THR A 168 -6.75 -9.13 1.75
CA THR A 168 -5.32 -8.89 1.94
C THR A 168 -4.59 -8.68 0.61
N ARG A 169 -4.91 -9.49 -0.42
CA ARG A 169 -4.31 -9.33 -1.75
C ARG A 169 -4.77 -8.06 -2.46
N MET A 170 -6.01 -7.64 -2.28
CA MET A 170 -6.50 -6.35 -2.80
C MET A 170 -5.78 -5.19 -2.12
N LEU A 171 -5.66 -5.23 -0.79
CA LEU A 171 -4.91 -4.23 -0.02
C LEU A 171 -3.44 -4.14 -0.45
N PHE A 172 -2.78 -5.29 -0.58
CA PHE A 172 -1.40 -5.37 -1.06
C PHE A 172 -1.24 -4.82 -2.48
N SER A 173 -2.17 -5.14 -3.40
CA SER A 173 -2.15 -4.59 -4.76
C SER A 173 -2.25 -3.07 -4.72
N CYS A 174 -3.18 -2.51 -3.94
CA CYS A 174 -3.33 -1.06 -3.81
C CYS A 174 -2.04 -0.40 -3.31
N LEU A 175 -1.36 -1.01 -2.33
CA LEU A 175 -0.10 -0.51 -1.80
C LEU A 175 1.01 -0.49 -2.87
N VAL A 176 1.23 -1.63 -3.54
CA VAL A 176 2.31 -1.78 -4.53
C VAL A 176 2.04 -0.94 -5.79
N ASP A 177 0.79 -0.90 -6.25
CA ASP A 177 0.40 -0.12 -7.44
C ASP A 177 0.46 1.38 -7.17
N ALA A 178 0.12 1.83 -5.96
CA ALA A 178 0.32 3.22 -5.53
C ALA A 178 1.81 3.59 -5.53
N GLY A 179 2.68 2.73 -5.00
CA GLY A 179 4.13 2.92 -5.02
C GLY A 179 4.69 3.09 -6.44
N ALA A 180 4.33 2.17 -7.34
CA ALA A 180 4.73 2.26 -8.75
C ALA A 180 4.25 3.56 -9.43
N TRP A 181 3.05 4.03 -9.07
CA TRP A 181 2.51 5.30 -9.58
C TRP A 181 3.29 6.51 -9.08
N ILE A 182 3.66 6.55 -7.78
CA ILE A 182 4.44 7.66 -7.21
C ILE A 182 5.85 7.71 -7.78
N GLU A 183 6.52 6.56 -7.93
CA GLU A 183 7.87 6.50 -8.52
C GLU A 183 7.87 7.00 -9.97
N THR A 184 6.88 6.61 -10.76
CA THR A 184 6.76 7.08 -12.16
C THR A 184 6.35 8.56 -12.25
N ALA A 185 5.50 9.05 -11.35
CA ALA A 185 5.15 10.46 -11.26
C ALA A 185 6.35 11.35 -10.83
N ALA A 186 7.22 10.85 -9.94
CA ALA A 186 8.46 11.53 -9.55
C ALA A 186 9.42 11.67 -10.74
N ILE A 187 9.61 10.61 -11.54
CA ILE A 187 10.40 10.66 -12.77
C ILE A 187 9.81 11.68 -13.76
N ARG A 188 8.49 11.74 -13.92
CA ARG A 188 7.82 12.70 -14.81
C ARG A 188 7.99 14.15 -14.36
N LYS A 189 7.95 14.45 -13.05
CA LYS A 189 8.23 15.79 -12.52
C LYS A 189 9.67 16.25 -12.79
N VAL A 190 10.65 15.34 -12.74
CA VAL A 190 12.04 15.63 -13.11
C VAL A 190 12.18 15.85 -14.62
N MET A 191 11.50 15.03 -15.44
CA MET A 191 11.55 15.12 -16.90
C MET A 191 10.92 16.42 -17.45
N TRP A 192 9.86 16.94 -16.81
CA TRP A 192 9.19 18.18 -17.22
C TRP A 192 9.91 19.47 -16.74
N ARG A 193 10.93 19.34 -15.88
CA ARG A 193 11.70 20.50 -15.37
C ARG A 193 12.89 20.88 -16.25
N PHE A 194 13.12 20.15 -17.33
CA PHE A 194 14.02 20.53 -18.42
C PHE A 194 13.19 20.96 -19.63
N PRO A 195 13.30 22.22 -20.12
CA PRO A 195 12.77 22.53 -21.44
C PRO A 195 13.64 21.78 -22.47
N SER A 196 13.12 20.71 -23.04
CA SER A 196 13.77 20.06 -24.18
C SER A 196 13.71 21.01 -25.39
N PRO A 197 14.84 21.40 -26.01
CA PRO A 197 14.83 22.21 -27.23
C PRO A 197 14.43 21.43 -28.49
N LEU A 198 14.04 20.15 -28.38
CA LEU A 198 13.93 19.26 -29.54
C LEU A 198 12.59 18.51 -29.60
N LEU A 199 11.48 19.23 -29.42
CA LEU A 199 10.14 18.77 -29.79
C LEU A 199 9.30 19.91 -30.40
N GLY A 200 9.96 20.76 -31.19
CA GLY A 200 9.30 21.66 -32.13
C GLY A 200 9.18 21.01 -33.50
N ALA A 201 8.28 20.04 -33.66
CA ALA A 201 7.71 19.60 -34.95
C ALA A 201 6.94 18.26 -34.78
N VAL A 202 5.78 18.28 -34.14
CA VAL A 202 4.66 17.43 -34.57
C VAL A 202 3.40 18.27 -34.43
N ASP A 203 2.64 18.27 -35.51
CA ASP A 203 1.81 19.37 -35.97
C ASP A 203 0.58 19.64 -35.10
N ARG A 204 0.20 20.92 -35.06
CA ARG A 204 -1.08 21.40 -34.59
C ARG A 204 -2.06 21.26 -35.74
N ASP A 205 -2.82 20.18 -35.78
CA ASP A 205 -4.05 20.16 -36.59
C ASP A 205 -5.06 19.17 -36.02
N PHE A 206 -5.88 19.65 -35.09
CA PHE A 206 -7.18 19.05 -34.78
C PHE A 206 -8.16 20.09 -34.25
N THR A 207 -8.22 21.27 -34.89
CA THR A 207 -9.31 22.23 -34.67
C THR A 207 -9.59 23.02 -35.95
N LYS A 208 -10.52 22.53 -36.79
CA LYS A 208 -11.44 23.31 -37.68
C LYS A 208 -12.30 22.35 -38.51
N GLY A 209 -13.56 22.17 -38.11
CA GLY A 209 -14.75 22.39 -38.96
C GLY A 209 -15.33 21.05 -39.42
N ASP A 210 -16.63 20.73 -39.38
CA ASP A 210 -17.85 21.52 -39.22
C ASP A 210 -18.97 20.58 -38.71
N GLY A 211 -19.94 21.11 -37.95
CA GLY A 211 -21.17 20.38 -37.65
C GLY A 211 -21.74 20.68 -36.27
N ALA A 212 -22.54 21.74 -36.18
CA ALA A 212 -23.30 22.11 -34.99
C ALA A 212 -24.33 21.03 -34.59
N THR A 213 -24.35 20.66 -33.31
CA THR A 213 -25.59 20.55 -32.52
C THR A 213 -25.24 20.81 -31.05
N ALA A 214 -25.90 21.82 -30.47
CA ALA A 214 -25.81 22.12 -29.05
C ALA A 214 -26.43 20.97 -28.25
N ILE A 215 -25.66 20.33 -27.37
CA ILE A 215 -26.20 19.46 -26.34
C ILE A 215 -26.10 20.23 -25.03
N GLU A 216 -27.27 20.63 -24.54
CA GLU A 216 -27.49 21.27 -23.25
C GLU A 216 -26.89 20.44 -22.11
N ALA A 217 -26.34 21.13 -21.12
CA ALA A 217 -25.85 20.55 -19.88
C ALA A 217 -27.00 19.85 -19.12
N ARG A 218 -26.86 18.55 -18.83
CA ARG A 218 -27.65 17.82 -17.83
C ARG A 218 -26.76 17.31 -16.69
N PRO A 219 -27.23 17.36 -15.43
CA PRO A 219 -26.43 16.96 -14.28
C PRO A 219 -26.57 15.47 -13.92
N SER A 220 -25.45 14.90 -13.48
CA SER A 220 -25.28 13.72 -12.61
C SER A 220 -25.55 12.30 -13.14
N ARG A 221 -24.69 11.38 -12.64
CA ARG A 221 -24.77 9.90 -12.55
C ARG A 221 -24.33 9.10 -13.78
N ASP A 222 -23.11 8.60 -13.73
CA ASP A 222 -22.79 7.17 -13.49
C ASP A 222 -21.29 6.95 -13.74
N VAL A 223 -20.58 6.44 -12.73
CA VAL A 223 -19.17 6.03 -12.87
C VAL A 223 -19.18 4.72 -13.63
N ASP A 224 -18.78 4.75 -14.89
CA ASP A 224 -18.74 3.58 -15.76
C ASP A 224 -17.76 2.52 -15.22
N THR A 225 -18.31 1.54 -14.50
CA THR A 225 -17.60 0.43 -13.85
C THR A 225 -16.82 -0.46 -14.83
N ASN A 226 -17.16 -0.43 -16.13
CA ASN A 226 -16.52 -1.29 -17.13
C ASN A 226 -15.14 -0.80 -17.57
N ALA A 227 -14.91 0.52 -17.60
CA ALA A 227 -13.61 1.10 -17.93
C ALA A 227 -12.56 0.76 -16.84
N SER A 228 -12.99 0.68 -15.59
CA SER A 228 -12.16 0.26 -14.47
C SER A 228 -11.75 -1.21 -14.63
N ILE A 229 -12.68 -2.13 -14.89
CA ILE A 229 -12.39 -3.57 -15.00
C ILE A 229 -11.36 -3.90 -16.11
N ALA A 230 -11.35 -3.15 -17.22
CA ALA A 230 -10.44 -3.37 -18.34
C ALA A 230 -8.97 -3.02 -18.01
N VAL A 231 -8.73 -1.93 -17.29
CA VAL A 231 -7.40 -1.55 -16.80
C VAL A 231 -6.89 -2.60 -15.80
N TRP A 232 -7.79 -3.10 -14.94
CA TRP A 232 -7.48 -4.10 -13.93
C TRP A 232 -7.09 -5.46 -14.49
N ARG A 233 -7.71 -5.92 -15.60
CA ARG A 233 -7.34 -7.19 -16.26
C ARG A 233 -5.90 -7.21 -16.80
N HIS A 234 -5.34 -6.06 -17.14
CA HIS A 234 -3.97 -5.96 -17.65
C HIS A 234 -2.92 -5.97 -16.52
N VAL A 235 -3.24 -5.36 -15.37
CA VAL A 235 -2.39 -5.33 -14.17
C VAL A 235 -2.41 -6.68 -13.42
N PHE A 236 -3.59 -7.30 -13.27
CA PHE A 236 -3.75 -8.60 -12.57
C PHE A 236 -2.94 -9.74 -13.19
N LYS A 237 -2.78 -9.75 -14.52
CA LYS A 237 -2.13 -10.87 -15.24
C LYS A 237 -0.64 -11.01 -14.97
N ARG A 238 0.05 -10.02 -14.39
CA ARG A 238 1.52 -10.05 -14.28
C ARG A 238 2.08 -10.24 -12.87
N ARG A 239 1.30 -10.12 -11.77
CA ARG A 239 1.87 -10.13 -10.41
C ARG A 239 1.10 -10.87 -9.31
N ILE A 240 -0.11 -11.38 -9.55
CA ILE A 240 -0.91 -12.11 -8.54
C ILE A 240 -0.97 -13.61 -8.87
N ILE A 241 0.19 -14.25 -9.05
CA ILE A 241 0.28 -15.71 -9.04
C ILE A 241 1.23 -16.10 -7.91
N CYS A 242 0.65 -16.35 -6.74
CA CYS A 242 1.27 -17.26 -5.80
C CYS A 242 1.39 -18.61 -6.52
N ARG A 243 2.61 -19.03 -6.87
CA ARG A 243 2.86 -20.29 -7.59
C ARG A 243 2.55 -21.56 -6.78
N ARG A 244 1.92 -21.46 -5.62
CA ARG A 244 1.48 -22.60 -4.84
C ARG A 244 0.01 -22.45 -4.49
N SER A 245 -0.73 -23.46 -4.91
CA SER A 245 -2.09 -23.78 -4.49
C SER A 245 -2.31 -23.51 -3.00
N VAL A 246 -3.54 -23.13 -2.65
CA VAL A 246 -4.02 -22.99 -1.27
C VAL A 246 -3.74 -24.30 -0.51
N SER A 247 -2.57 -24.40 0.10
CA SER A 247 -2.19 -25.55 0.91
C SER A 247 -2.68 -25.36 2.35
N PRO A 248 -2.88 -26.43 3.12
CA PRO A 248 -3.21 -26.37 4.56
C PRO A 248 -2.19 -25.61 5.42
N GLN A 249 -1.04 -25.21 4.84
CA GLN A 249 0.00 -24.43 5.48
C GLN A 249 -0.19 -22.91 5.29
N CYS A 250 -1.17 -22.48 4.49
CA CYS A 250 -1.55 -21.07 4.35
C CYS A 250 -2.19 -20.57 5.66
N PHE A 251 -1.82 -19.36 6.10
CA PHE A 251 -2.33 -18.66 7.31
C PHE A 251 -3.82 -18.90 7.59
N TRP A 252 -4.60 -18.79 6.52
CA TRP A 252 -6.06 -18.89 6.50
C TRP A 252 -6.60 -20.28 6.85
N GLY A 253 -5.91 -21.35 6.43
CA GLY A 253 -6.29 -22.73 6.77
C GLY A 253 -6.03 -23.09 8.23
N LYS A 254 -5.03 -22.45 8.87
CA LYS A 254 -4.69 -22.67 10.28
C LYS A 254 -5.48 -21.79 11.25
N LEU A 255 -5.75 -20.52 10.88
CA LEU A 255 -6.64 -19.65 11.67
C LEU A 255 -8.01 -20.31 11.86
N ALA A 256 -8.57 -20.97 10.84
CA ALA A 256 -9.82 -21.71 10.94
C ALA A 256 -9.81 -22.83 12.03
N GLY A 257 -8.64 -23.30 12.48
CA GLY A 257 -8.47 -24.35 13.50
C GLY A 257 -7.95 -23.87 14.86
N GLU A 258 -7.62 -22.58 15.03
CA GLU A 258 -7.11 -22.04 16.30
C GLU A 258 -8.27 -21.68 17.26
N PRO A 259 -8.23 -22.08 18.55
CA PRO A 259 -9.29 -21.80 19.53
C PRO A 259 -9.54 -20.29 19.77
N GLY A 260 -8.60 -19.42 19.37
CA GLY A 260 -8.75 -17.96 19.40
C GLY A 260 -9.49 -17.34 18.19
N PHE A 261 -9.63 -18.04 17.07
CA PHE A 261 -10.27 -17.50 15.86
C PHE A 261 -11.78 -17.28 16.04
N SER A 262 -12.44 -18.13 16.83
CA SER A 262 -13.81 -17.93 17.30
C SER A 262 -13.98 -16.65 18.13
N HIS A 263 -12.93 -16.23 18.86
CA HIS A 263 -12.96 -15.02 19.68
C HIS A 263 -12.92 -13.73 18.84
N TYR A 264 -12.29 -13.76 17.66
CA TYR A 264 -12.28 -12.63 16.72
C TYR A 264 -13.68 -12.33 16.13
N PHE A 265 -14.52 -13.36 15.95
CA PHE A 265 -15.89 -13.18 15.45
C PHE A 265 -16.90 -12.72 16.52
N LYS A 266 -16.67 -13.07 17.80
CA LYS A 266 -17.56 -12.67 18.90
C LYS A 266 -17.61 -11.16 19.14
N GLY A 267 -16.57 -10.41 18.75
CA GLY A 267 -16.50 -8.95 18.91
C GLY A 267 -17.00 -8.13 17.72
N LEU A 268 -17.21 -8.74 16.55
CA LEU A 268 -17.61 -8.07 15.31
C LEU A 268 -19.12 -8.15 15.01
N THR A 269 -19.91 -8.73 15.93
CA THR A 269 -21.34 -9.03 15.75
C THR A 269 -22.23 -8.50 16.88
N LYS A 270 -21.80 -7.46 17.58
CA LYS A 270 -22.68 -6.66 18.44
C LYS A 270 -22.79 -5.24 17.94
#